data_AF-A0A0F8ZPD0-F1
#
_entry.id   AF-A0A0F8ZPD0-F1
#
_cell.length_a   1.000
_cell.length_b   1.000
_cell.length_c   1.000
_cell.angle_alpha   90.00
_cell.angle_beta   90.00
_cell.angle_gamma   90.00
#
_symmetry.space_group_name_H-M   'P 1'
#
loop_
_entity.id
_entity.type
_entity.pdbx_description
1 polymer ?
#
loop_
_entity_poly.entity_id
_entity_poly.type
_entity_poly.pdbx_seq_one_letter_code
_entity_poly.pdbx_strand_id
1 'polypeptide(L)'
;NHTDPEVIKIFVDLILDNDTEIRTLAAKVLGEIGDVSVLKSLILALQDKEAKVRESAARALGKLGSKEVLIDLLSALNDKENSVICAAAEALGELRAEEAVEPLINLFSNRDPKVKESAIVAIGKFQDKRAIDPLINSLNDDEERVRWYAADSLGKIGAKKAVVHLTTLLSDESARVRESTATALGQIGDESAVEPLIKLLKDGDNRVAEKTANVLSAIECKNFETLDIIVNAFYTGKDYKRTIGILKKQIDNFKDLPEYSHALWQSKLKLARSHALLNNCQKAIQIYEDLVIRFENDIEIKHELVRCLKEAKQHDKLLNIFSLWIENLLTDNRLWWNEIYKILEEYFETGEFDRVRKLVDDFEKKNNYMGGPELR
;
A
#
# COMPACT_ATOMS: atom_id res chain seq x y z
N ASN A 1 21.56 -41.16 -5.18
CA ASN A 1 20.55 -40.21 -5.69
C ASN A 1 19.37 -40.30 -4.73
N HIS A 2 18.83 -39.20 -4.19
CA HIS A 2 17.77 -39.29 -3.15
C HIS A 2 16.42 -39.77 -3.70
N THR A 3 16.27 -39.81 -5.02
CA THR A 3 15.13 -40.38 -5.76
C THR A 3 15.36 -41.82 -6.25
N ASP A 4 16.42 -42.47 -5.77
CA ASP A 4 16.69 -43.87 -6.10
C ASP A 4 15.63 -44.79 -5.44
N PRO A 5 14.93 -45.64 -6.21
CA PRO A 5 13.90 -46.54 -5.66
C PRO A 5 14.37 -47.42 -4.50
N GLU A 6 15.64 -47.84 -4.48
CA GLU A 6 16.18 -48.63 -3.37
C GLU A 6 16.32 -47.79 -2.10
N VAL A 7 16.67 -46.51 -2.23
CA VAL A 7 16.72 -45.57 -1.10
C VAL A 7 15.31 -45.30 -0.56
N ILE A 8 14.33 -45.11 -1.45
CA ILE A 8 12.93 -44.93 -1.07
C ILE A 8 12.41 -46.15 -0.32
N LYS A 9 12.72 -47.36 -0.82
CA LYS A 9 12.32 -48.61 -0.17
C LYS A 9 12.86 -48.75 1.25
N ILE A 10 14.13 -48.38 1.49
CA ILE A 10 14.71 -48.37 2.85
C ILE A 10 13.85 -47.51 3.78
N PHE A 11 13.52 -46.28 3.39
CA PHE A 11 12.71 -45.41 4.24
C PHE A 11 11.25 -45.88 4.38
N VAL A 12 10.69 -46.54 3.36
CA VAL A 12 9.38 -47.19 3.48
C VAL A 12 9.41 -48.31 4.52
N ASP A 13 10.47 -49.12 4.56
CA ASP A 13 10.61 -50.18 5.57
C ASP A 13 10.80 -49.59 6.98
N LEU A 14 11.53 -48.48 7.10
CA LEU A 14 11.76 -47.78 8.37
C LEU A 14 10.50 -47.11 8.96
N ILE A 15 9.40 -46.97 8.19
CA ILE A 15 8.10 -46.56 8.76
C ILE A 15 7.58 -47.59 9.77
N LEU A 16 8.02 -48.85 9.70
CA LEU A 16 7.60 -49.91 10.62
C LEU A 16 8.63 -50.19 11.73
N ASP A 17 9.64 -49.33 11.89
CA ASP A 17 10.68 -49.53 12.90
C ASP A 17 10.12 -49.44 14.33
N ASN A 18 10.74 -50.16 15.26
CA ASN A 18 10.33 -50.13 16.67
C ASN A 18 10.64 -48.77 17.33
N ASP A 19 11.66 -48.07 16.87
CA ASP A 19 12.06 -46.75 17.38
C ASP A 19 11.21 -45.64 16.76
N THR A 20 10.57 -44.87 17.63
CA THR A 20 9.72 -43.73 17.26
C THR A 20 10.46 -42.65 16.50
N GLU A 21 11.70 -42.35 16.87
CA GLU A 21 12.49 -41.31 16.20
C GLU A 21 12.91 -41.77 14.79
N ILE A 22 13.16 -43.07 14.59
CA ILE A 22 13.41 -43.65 13.27
C ILE A 22 12.16 -43.56 12.39
N ARG A 23 10.98 -43.95 12.89
CA ARG A 23 9.71 -43.82 12.15
C ARG A 23 9.41 -42.37 11.78
N THR A 24 9.64 -41.44 12.71
CA THR A 24 9.44 -40.00 12.52
C THR A 24 10.37 -39.47 11.41
N LEU A 25 11.66 -39.83 11.47
CA LEU A 25 12.63 -39.47 10.45
C LEU A 25 12.26 -40.05 9.08
N ALA A 26 11.86 -41.32 9.04
CA ALA A 26 11.45 -41.99 7.81
C ALA A 26 10.29 -41.25 7.13
N ALA A 27 9.21 -40.94 7.87
CA ALA A 27 8.08 -40.17 7.34
C ALA A 27 8.53 -38.80 6.80
N LYS A 28 9.38 -38.09 7.55
CA LYS A 28 9.91 -36.78 7.14
C LYS A 28 10.71 -36.87 5.83
N VAL A 29 11.64 -37.82 5.73
CA VAL A 29 12.50 -37.99 4.55
C VAL A 29 11.66 -38.37 3.33
N LEU A 30 10.68 -39.27 3.48
CA LEU A 30 9.77 -39.63 2.38
C LEU A 30 8.98 -38.42 1.87
N GLY A 31 8.55 -37.54 2.78
CA GLY A 31 7.92 -36.26 2.43
C GLY A 31 8.84 -35.29 1.68
N GLU A 32 10.15 -35.31 1.97
CA GLU A 32 11.16 -34.49 1.27
C GLU A 32 11.54 -35.07 -0.10
N ILE A 33 11.51 -36.40 -0.24
CA ILE A 33 11.71 -37.07 -1.53
C ILE A 33 10.55 -36.76 -2.48
N GLY A 34 9.31 -36.74 -1.97
CA GLY A 34 8.13 -36.34 -2.74
C GLY A 34 7.63 -37.41 -3.74
N ASP A 35 8.03 -38.67 -3.58
CA ASP A 35 7.55 -39.76 -4.44
C ASP A 35 6.14 -40.21 -4.02
N VAL A 36 5.17 -40.05 -4.92
CA VAL A 36 3.77 -40.43 -4.70
C VAL A 36 3.56 -41.95 -4.53
N SER A 37 4.54 -42.80 -4.87
CA SER A 37 4.43 -44.24 -4.64
C SER A 37 4.37 -44.60 -3.15
N VAL A 38 4.80 -43.70 -2.26
CA VAL A 38 4.93 -43.94 -0.81
C VAL A 38 3.69 -43.53 -0.01
N LEU A 39 2.64 -43.04 -0.70
CA LEU A 39 1.41 -42.54 -0.06
C LEU A 39 0.81 -43.56 0.91
N LYS A 40 0.71 -44.84 0.52
CA LYS A 40 0.17 -45.89 1.39
C LYS A 40 0.96 -46.05 2.68
N SER A 41 2.29 -45.97 2.61
CA SER A 41 3.17 -46.08 3.77
C SER A 41 3.01 -44.85 4.70
N LEU A 42 2.89 -43.65 4.13
CA LEU A 42 2.64 -42.44 4.90
C LEU A 42 1.22 -42.41 5.52
N ILE A 43 0.20 -42.93 4.84
CA ILE A 43 -1.15 -43.13 5.41
C ILE A 43 -1.07 -44.08 6.62
N LEU A 44 -0.28 -45.15 6.52
CA LEU A 44 -0.06 -46.06 7.65
C LEU A 44 0.63 -45.34 8.83
N ALA A 45 1.66 -44.53 8.56
CA ALA A 45 2.32 -43.70 9.57
C ALA A 45 1.40 -42.65 10.19
N LEU A 46 0.37 -42.18 9.46
CA LEU A 46 -0.65 -41.28 9.99
C LEU A 46 -1.53 -41.94 11.07
N GLN A 47 -1.53 -43.27 11.16
CA GLN A 47 -2.25 -44.04 12.18
C GLN A 47 -1.31 -44.55 13.29
N ASP A 48 -0.07 -44.07 13.36
CA ASP A 48 0.90 -44.51 14.38
C ASP A 48 0.45 -44.19 15.80
N LYS A 49 0.83 -45.03 16.77
CA LYS A 49 0.52 -44.81 18.19
C LYS A 49 1.13 -43.50 18.72
N GLU A 50 2.29 -43.09 18.20
CA GLU A 50 3.02 -41.90 18.62
C GLU A 50 2.67 -40.69 17.76
N ALA A 51 2.32 -39.59 18.43
CA ALA A 51 1.84 -38.39 17.77
C ALA A 51 2.89 -37.70 16.89
N LYS A 52 4.18 -37.77 17.25
CA LYS A 52 5.28 -37.23 16.44
C LYS A 52 5.35 -37.88 15.06
N VAL A 53 5.09 -39.19 14.99
CA VAL A 53 5.07 -39.94 13.73
C VAL A 53 3.85 -39.52 12.91
N ARG A 54 2.66 -39.46 13.52
CA ARG A 54 1.44 -39.00 12.85
C ARG A 54 1.56 -37.57 12.31
N GLU A 55 2.13 -36.66 13.10
CA GLU A 55 2.39 -35.28 12.68
C GLU A 55 3.33 -35.24 11.46
N SER A 56 4.44 -35.97 11.53
CA SER A 56 5.42 -36.03 10.43
C SER A 56 4.82 -36.62 9.17
N ALA A 57 3.98 -37.65 9.31
CA ALA A 57 3.23 -38.25 8.22
C ALA A 57 2.25 -37.26 7.59
N ALA A 58 1.45 -36.54 8.38
CA ALA A 58 0.53 -35.52 7.88
C ALA A 58 1.25 -34.42 7.08
N ARG A 59 2.37 -33.90 7.60
CA ARG A 59 3.21 -32.91 6.90
C ARG A 59 3.78 -33.47 5.59
N ALA A 60 4.27 -34.70 5.61
CA ALA A 60 4.79 -35.37 4.42
C ALA A 60 3.70 -35.53 3.35
N LEU A 61 2.52 -36.00 3.73
CA LEU A 61 1.37 -36.14 2.84
C LEU A 61 0.96 -34.81 2.20
N GLY A 62 0.95 -33.71 2.97
CA GLY A 62 0.72 -32.37 2.45
C GLY A 62 1.74 -31.94 1.39
N LYS A 63 3.04 -32.21 1.62
CA LYS A 63 4.12 -31.91 0.66
C LYS A 63 4.00 -32.70 -0.63
N LEU A 64 3.53 -33.95 -0.57
CA LEU A 64 3.32 -34.78 -1.75
C LEU A 64 2.18 -34.26 -2.64
N GLY A 65 1.21 -33.52 -2.06
CA GLY A 65 0.19 -32.83 -2.83
C GLY A 65 -0.85 -33.74 -3.51
N SER A 66 -0.90 -35.03 -3.18
CA SER A 66 -1.87 -35.96 -3.76
C SER A 66 -3.23 -35.85 -3.08
N LYS A 67 -4.31 -35.63 -3.85
CA LYS A 67 -5.68 -35.57 -3.33
C LYS A 67 -6.20 -36.93 -2.84
N GLU A 68 -5.52 -38.04 -3.14
CA GLU A 68 -5.93 -39.38 -2.70
C GLU A 68 -5.94 -39.51 -1.17
N VAL A 69 -5.17 -38.70 -0.45
CA VAL A 69 -5.03 -38.76 1.02
C VAL A 69 -5.98 -37.81 1.75
N LEU A 70 -6.91 -37.19 1.01
CA LEU A 70 -7.87 -36.24 1.54
C LEU A 70 -8.66 -36.83 2.71
N ILE A 71 -9.20 -38.03 2.55
CA ILE A 71 -10.03 -38.68 3.59
C ILE A 71 -9.18 -38.95 4.85
N ASP A 72 -7.94 -39.40 4.68
CA ASP A 72 -7.03 -39.70 5.78
C ASP A 72 -6.64 -38.43 6.56
N LEU A 73 -6.34 -37.34 5.84
CA LEU A 73 -6.04 -36.03 6.45
C LEU A 73 -7.27 -35.40 7.11
N LEU A 74 -8.46 -35.56 6.54
CA LEU A 74 -9.72 -35.14 7.17
C LEU A 74 -9.96 -35.90 8.47
N SER A 75 -9.66 -37.20 8.51
CA SER A 75 -9.73 -37.98 9.75
C SER A 75 -8.73 -37.44 10.79
N ALA A 76 -7.51 -37.08 10.38
CA ALA A 76 -6.47 -36.54 11.25
C ALA A 76 -6.80 -35.16 11.86
N LEU A 77 -7.79 -34.42 11.33
CA LEU A 77 -8.30 -33.21 11.99
C LEU A 77 -8.98 -33.50 13.35
N ASN A 78 -9.35 -34.75 13.61
CA ASN A 78 -9.97 -35.19 14.86
C ASN A 78 -8.96 -35.91 15.78
N ASP A 79 -7.66 -35.77 15.54
CA ASP A 79 -6.63 -36.35 16.40
C ASP A 79 -6.70 -35.80 17.83
N LYS A 80 -6.25 -36.58 18.80
CA LYS A 80 -6.18 -36.16 20.20
C LYS A 80 -5.07 -35.13 20.48
N GLU A 81 -4.01 -35.12 19.65
CA GLU A 81 -2.88 -34.23 19.80
C GLU A 81 -2.98 -33.04 18.84
N ASN A 82 -2.95 -31.83 19.40
CA ASN A 82 -3.07 -30.59 18.64
C ASN A 82 -2.00 -30.45 17.54
N SER A 83 -0.78 -30.98 17.75
CA SER A 83 0.27 -30.89 16.73
C SER A 83 -0.06 -31.67 15.46
N VAL A 84 -0.77 -32.81 15.60
CA VAL A 84 -1.25 -33.61 14.48
C VAL A 84 -2.39 -32.88 13.75
N ILE A 85 -3.34 -32.29 14.51
CA ILE A 85 -4.42 -31.49 13.93
C ILE A 85 -3.85 -30.32 13.11
N CYS A 86 -2.87 -29.59 13.65
CA CYS A 86 -2.21 -28.49 12.95
C CYS A 86 -1.54 -28.95 11.66
N ALA A 87 -0.79 -30.06 11.70
CA ALA A 87 -0.14 -30.61 10.51
C ALA A 87 -1.14 -31.08 9.45
N ALA A 88 -2.24 -31.70 9.87
CA ALA A 88 -3.31 -32.11 8.97
C ALA A 88 -4.03 -30.90 8.34
N ALA A 89 -4.31 -29.86 9.14
CA ALA A 89 -4.91 -28.62 8.63
C ALA A 89 -4.00 -27.92 7.61
N GLU A 90 -2.70 -27.82 7.91
CA GLU A 90 -1.69 -27.28 6.99
C GLU A 90 -1.64 -28.07 5.68
N ALA A 91 -1.58 -29.41 5.77
CA ALA A 91 -1.56 -30.30 4.62
C ALA A 91 -2.82 -30.17 3.73
N LEU A 92 -4.01 -30.09 4.34
CA LEU A 92 -5.26 -29.86 3.61
C LEU A 92 -5.27 -28.48 2.93
N GLY A 93 -4.70 -27.46 3.57
CA GLY A 93 -4.50 -26.15 2.97
C GLY A 93 -3.57 -26.16 1.75
N GLU A 94 -2.50 -26.96 1.76
CA GLU A 94 -1.63 -27.14 0.59
C GLU A 94 -2.32 -27.89 -0.54
N LEU A 95 -3.10 -28.92 -0.22
CA LEU A 95 -3.87 -29.68 -1.20
C LEU A 95 -4.96 -28.86 -1.90
N ARG A 96 -5.44 -27.80 -1.23
CA ARG A 96 -6.57 -26.97 -1.69
C ARG A 96 -7.79 -27.81 -2.13
N ALA A 97 -8.09 -28.85 -1.36
CA ALA A 97 -9.27 -29.70 -1.57
C ALA A 97 -10.52 -29.04 -0.97
N GLU A 98 -11.47 -28.61 -1.80
CA GLU A 98 -12.64 -27.81 -1.39
C GLU A 98 -13.50 -28.47 -0.32
N GLU A 99 -13.47 -29.80 -0.26
CA GLU A 99 -14.13 -30.64 0.75
C GLU A 99 -13.58 -30.40 2.16
N ALA A 100 -12.35 -29.88 2.28
CA ALA A 100 -11.72 -29.55 3.56
C ALA A 100 -12.18 -28.23 4.16
N VAL A 101 -12.89 -27.37 3.42
CA VAL A 101 -13.27 -26.03 3.87
C VAL A 101 -14.14 -26.08 5.13
N GLU A 102 -15.22 -26.86 5.15
CA GLU A 102 -16.11 -26.94 6.34
C GLU A 102 -15.40 -27.60 7.55
N PRO A 103 -14.68 -28.73 7.40
CA PRO A 103 -13.86 -29.28 8.48
C PRO A 103 -12.83 -28.30 9.07
N LEU A 104 -12.17 -27.51 8.22
CA LEU A 104 -11.22 -26.50 8.67
C LEU A 104 -11.92 -25.32 9.37
N ILE A 105 -13.07 -24.86 8.89
CA ILE A 105 -13.87 -23.82 9.55
C ILE A 105 -14.28 -24.26 10.97
N ASN A 106 -14.66 -25.53 11.16
CA ASN A 106 -15.02 -26.05 12.48
C ASN A 106 -13.89 -25.93 13.51
N LEU A 107 -12.63 -25.94 13.07
CA LEU A 107 -11.47 -25.79 13.95
C LEU A 107 -11.27 -24.36 14.47
N PHE A 108 -11.99 -23.36 13.93
CA PHE A 108 -11.88 -21.96 14.41
C PHE A 108 -12.41 -21.81 15.84
N SER A 109 -13.25 -22.73 16.30
CA SER A 109 -13.75 -22.79 17.67
C SER A 109 -12.93 -23.71 18.59
N ASN A 110 -11.77 -24.19 18.14
CA ASN A 110 -10.90 -25.03 18.97
C ASN A 110 -10.33 -24.21 20.15
N ARG A 111 -10.13 -24.87 21.29
CA ARG A 111 -9.59 -24.22 22.49
C ARG A 111 -8.11 -23.86 22.35
N ASP A 112 -7.37 -24.62 21.54
CA ASP A 112 -5.95 -24.39 21.30
C ASP A 112 -5.75 -23.30 20.23
N PRO A 113 -5.08 -22.18 20.55
CA PRO A 113 -4.87 -21.09 19.60
C PRO A 113 -4.06 -21.49 18.36
N LYS A 114 -3.12 -22.45 18.48
CA LYS A 114 -2.32 -22.92 17.34
C LYS A 114 -3.16 -23.72 16.35
N VAL A 115 -4.15 -24.47 16.85
CA VAL A 115 -5.11 -25.18 15.99
C VAL A 115 -5.99 -24.20 15.23
N LYS A 116 -6.55 -23.19 15.93
CA LYS A 116 -7.31 -22.10 15.29
C LYS A 116 -6.50 -21.40 14.22
N GLU A 117 -5.26 -21.02 14.57
CA GLU A 117 -4.32 -20.38 13.66
C GLU A 117 -4.06 -21.23 12.41
N SER A 118 -3.69 -22.50 12.59
CA SER A 118 -3.37 -23.41 11.48
C SER A 118 -4.56 -23.58 10.53
N ALA A 119 -5.77 -23.67 11.08
CA ALA A 119 -7.00 -23.74 10.30
C ALA A 119 -7.29 -22.45 9.52
N ILE A 120 -7.12 -21.27 10.14
CA ILE A 120 -7.32 -19.98 9.45
C ILE A 120 -6.29 -19.80 8.34
N VAL A 121 -5.02 -20.11 8.60
CA VAL A 121 -3.95 -20.08 7.59
C VAL A 121 -4.28 -21.00 6.42
N ALA A 122 -4.73 -22.22 6.70
CA ALA A 122 -5.14 -23.16 5.67
C ALA A 122 -6.30 -22.60 4.84
N ILE A 123 -7.35 -22.10 5.49
CA ILE A 123 -8.53 -21.48 4.84
C ILE A 123 -8.14 -20.29 3.96
N GLY A 124 -7.18 -19.46 4.39
CA GLY A 124 -6.68 -18.33 3.60
C GLY A 124 -6.11 -18.74 2.23
N LYS A 125 -5.70 -20.01 2.04
CA LYS A 125 -5.22 -20.54 0.75
C LYS A 125 -6.35 -20.91 -0.23
N PHE A 126 -7.57 -21.13 0.27
CA PHE A 126 -8.74 -21.44 -0.56
C PHE A 126 -9.42 -20.20 -1.11
N GLN A 127 -9.39 -19.10 -0.34
CA GLN A 127 -10.16 -17.89 -0.61
C GLN A 127 -11.68 -18.17 -0.77
N ASP A 128 -12.19 -19.18 -0.07
CA ASP A 128 -13.58 -19.60 -0.15
C ASP A 128 -14.50 -18.67 0.65
N LYS A 129 -15.62 -18.26 0.04
CA LYS A 129 -16.58 -17.34 0.64
C LYS A 129 -17.31 -17.92 1.86
N ARG A 130 -17.39 -19.25 2.00
CA ARG A 130 -17.96 -19.92 3.18
C ARG A 130 -17.23 -19.53 4.47
N ALA A 131 -15.95 -19.19 4.38
CA ALA A 131 -15.15 -18.79 5.52
C ALA A 131 -15.37 -17.33 5.99
N ILE A 132 -16.09 -16.49 5.24
CA ILE A 132 -16.19 -15.05 5.55
C ILE A 132 -16.76 -14.81 6.95
N ASP A 133 -17.90 -15.41 7.28
CA ASP A 133 -18.55 -15.19 8.59
C ASP A 133 -17.75 -15.79 9.74
N PRO A 134 -17.22 -17.03 9.63
CA PRO A 134 -16.27 -17.57 10.61
C PRO A 134 -15.03 -16.68 10.82
N LEU A 135 -14.42 -16.17 9.74
CA LEU A 135 -13.26 -15.29 9.82
C LEU A 135 -13.61 -13.94 10.48
N ILE A 136 -14.78 -13.37 10.20
CA ILE A 136 -15.26 -12.16 10.87
C ILE A 136 -15.36 -12.38 12.38
N ASN A 137 -15.86 -13.53 12.83
CA ASN A 137 -15.91 -13.86 14.26
C ASN A 137 -14.49 -13.94 14.86
N SER A 138 -13.54 -14.56 14.15
CA SER A 138 -12.13 -14.67 14.57
C SER A 138 -11.39 -13.33 14.67
N LEU A 139 -11.93 -12.23 14.14
CA LEU A 139 -11.38 -10.88 14.37
C LEU A 139 -11.48 -10.42 15.84
N ASN A 140 -12.33 -11.06 16.64
CA ASN A 140 -12.50 -10.75 18.07
C ASN A 140 -11.86 -11.81 18.98
N ASP A 141 -11.00 -12.68 18.44
CA ASP A 141 -10.33 -13.72 19.23
C ASP A 141 -9.34 -13.12 20.23
N ASP A 142 -9.18 -13.74 21.40
CA ASP A 142 -8.23 -13.29 22.43
C ASP A 142 -6.77 -13.34 21.93
N GLU A 143 -6.44 -14.27 21.03
CA GLU A 143 -5.09 -14.46 20.53
C GLU A 143 -4.76 -13.50 19.37
N GLU A 144 -3.68 -12.72 19.52
CA GLU A 144 -3.19 -11.76 18.51
C GLU A 144 -3.06 -12.42 17.12
N ARG A 145 -2.42 -13.59 17.06
CA ARG A 145 -2.15 -14.29 15.80
C ARG A 145 -3.44 -14.68 15.09
N VAL A 146 -4.47 -15.10 15.83
CA VAL A 146 -5.76 -15.47 15.27
C VAL A 146 -6.43 -14.25 14.63
N ARG A 147 -6.49 -13.12 15.33
CA ARG A 147 -7.01 -11.85 14.77
C ARG A 147 -6.23 -11.41 13.53
N TRP A 148 -4.90 -11.52 13.59
CA TRP A 148 -3.99 -11.15 12.49
C TRP A 148 -4.24 -11.95 11.21
N TYR A 149 -4.29 -13.28 11.30
CA TYR A 149 -4.53 -14.15 10.15
C TYR A 149 -5.97 -14.07 9.63
N ALA A 150 -6.94 -13.81 10.51
CA ALA A 150 -8.32 -13.58 10.12
C ALA A 150 -8.43 -12.33 9.24
N ALA A 151 -7.79 -11.22 9.64
CA ALA A 151 -7.76 -9.99 8.85
C ALA A 151 -7.09 -10.18 7.49
N ASP A 152 -5.90 -10.81 7.46
CA ASP A 152 -5.17 -11.11 6.22
C ASP A 152 -5.99 -11.99 5.27
N SER A 153 -6.67 -13.02 5.80
CA SER A 153 -7.50 -13.92 4.99
C SER A 153 -8.73 -13.21 4.41
N LEU A 154 -9.40 -12.36 5.19
CA LEU A 154 -10.54 -11.55 4.71
C LEU A 154 -10.13 -10.56 3.62
N GLY A 155 -8.93 -9.97 3.75
CA GLY A 155 -8.31 -9.13 2.72
C GLY A 155 -8.12 -9.87 1.40
N LYS A 156 -7.48 -11.05 1.46
CA LYS A 156 -7.24 -11.92 0.30
C LYS A 156 -8.52 -12.39 -0.39
N ILE A 157 -9.58 -12.66 0.38
CA ILE A 157 -10.91 -13.03 -0.15
C ILE A 157 -11.60 -11.83 -0.84
N GLY A 158 -11.24 -10.59 -0.49
CA GLY A 158 -11.97 -9.40 -0.93
C GLY A 158 -13.34 -9.28 -0.24
N ALA A 159 -13.42 -9.67 1.03
CA ALA A 159 -14.68 -9.80 1.76
C ALA A 159 -15.28 -8.44 2.17
N LYS A 160 -16.03 -7.78 1.27
CA LYS A 160 -16.71 -6.49 1.55
C LYS A 160 -17.56 -6.48 2.82
N LYS A 161 -18.21 -7.61 3.16
CA LYS A 161 -19.00 -7.77 4.40
C LYS A 161 -18.15 -7.53 5.66
N ALA A 162 -16.85 -7.76 5.60
CA ALA A 162 -15.93 -7.60 6.73
C ALA A 162 -15.46 -6.16 6.95
N VAL A 163 -15.70 -5.22 6.03
CA VAL A 163 -15.13 -3.85 6.09
C VAL A 163 -15.46 -3.14 7.41
N VAL A 164 -16.70 -3.24 7.90
CA VAL A 164 -17.10 -2.63 9.18
C VAL A 164 -16.35 -3.24 10.36
N HIS A 165 -16.13 -4.56 10.36
CA HIS A 165 -15.44 -5.28 11.43
C HIS A 165 -13.93 -5.00 11.41
N LEU A 166 -13.33 -5.01 10.22
CA LEU A 166 -11.94 -4.63 10.00
C LEU A 166 -11.72 -3.16 10.40
N THR A 167 -12.67 -2.26 10.13
CA THR A 167 -12.55 -0.86 10.56
C THR A 167 -12.41 -0.71 12.07
N THR A 168 -13.16 -1.49 12.85
CA THR A 168 -13.01 -1.54 14.32
C THR A 168 -11.62 -2.06 14.72
N LEU A 169 -11.11 -3.07 14.00
CA LEU A 169 -9.81 -3.69 14.25
C LEU A 169 -8.61 -2.78 13.92
N LEU A 170 -8.82 -1.63 13.28
CA LEU A 170 -7.77 -0.60 13.14
C LEU A 170 -7.38 0.04 14.48
N SER A 171 -8.13 -0.21 15.56
CA SER A 171 -7.80 0.23 16.92
C SER A 171 -7.30 -0.92 17.83
N ASP A 172 -6.93 -2.06 17.25
CA ASP A 172 -6.41 -3.21 18.01
C ASP A 172 -5.17 -2.82 18.84
N GLU A 173 -5.00 -3.45 20.01
CA GLU A 173 -3.84 -3.24 20.87
C GLU A 173 -2.52 -3.58 20.16
N SER A 174 -2.53 -4.59 19.30
CA SER A 174 -1.35 -5.06 18.58
C SER A 174 -1.13 -4.27 17.29
N ALA A 175 0.05 -3.65 17.17
CA ALA A 175 0.47 -2.97 15.95
C ALA A 175 0.49 -3.92 14.73
N ARG A 176 0.80 -5.20 14.93
CA ARG A 176 0.79 -6.20 13.84
C ARG A 176 -0.61 -6.41 13.29
N VAL A 177 -1.60 -6.49 14.18
CA VAL A 177 -3.01 -6.63 13.79
C VAL A 177 -3.46 -5.37 13.06
N ARG A 178 -3.19 -4.18 13.58
CA ARG A 178 -3.52 -2.91 12.90
C ARG A 178 -2.88 -2.81 11.50
N GLU A 179 -1.61 -3.17 11.36
CA GLU A 179 -0.89 -3.21 10.06
C GLU A 179 -1.56 -4.16 9.05
N SER A 180 -1.93 -5.37 9.51
CA SER A 180 -2.62 -6.38 8.70
C SER A 180 -4.01 -5.90 8.27
N THR A 181 -4.77 -5.34 9.20
CA THR A 181 -6.10 -4.79 8.96
C THR A 181 -6.07 -3.67 7.94
N ALA A 182 -5.08 -2.76 8.02
CA ALA A 182 -4.90 -1.72 7.01
C ALA A 182 -4.65 -2.32 5.61
N THR A 183 -3.79 -3.34 5.55
CA THR A 183 -3.50 -4.08 4.30
C THR A 183 -4.76 -4.76 3.75
N ALA A 184 -5.53 -5.42 4.61
CA ALA A 184 -6.76 -6.12 4.23
C ALA A 184 -7.82 -5.16 3.68
N LEU A 185 -8.05 -4.01 4.34
CA LEU A 185 -8.95 -2.97 3.84
C LEU A 185 -8.49 -2.42 2.48
N GLY A 186 -7.17 -2.24 2.31
CA GLY A 186 -6.58 -1.87 1.02
C GLY A 186 -6.84 -2.88 -0.09
N GLN A 187 -6.71 -4.19 0.21
CA GLN A 187 -6.99 -5.27 -0.74
C GLN A 187 -8.46 -5.38 -1.11
N ILE A 188 -9.36 -5.16 -0.13
CA ILE A 188 -10.81 -5.15 -0.37
C ILE A 188 -11.20 -3.95 -1.25
N GLY A 189 -10.52 -2.81 -1.08
CA GLY A 189 -10.68 -1.62 -1.92
C GLY A 189 -12.04 -0.94 -1.74
N ASP A 190 -12.67 -1.08 -0.57
CA ASP A 190 -13.93 -0.39 -0.27
C ASP A 190 -13.64 1.05 0.17
N GLU A 191 -14.20 2.02 -0.55
CA GLU A 191 -13.95 3.45 -0.31
C GLU A 191 -14.41 3.90 1.08
N SER A 192 -15.35 3.19 1.73
CA SER A 192 -15.77 3.50 3.11
C SER A 192 -14.65 3.32 4.14
N ALA A 193 -13.58 2.59 3.79
CA ALA A 193 -12.41 2.40 4.65
C ALA A 193 -11.41 3.57 4.60
N VAL A 194 -11.54 4.50 3.64
CA VAL A 194 -10.55 5.57 3.42
C VAL A 194 -10.42 6.50 4.62
N GLU A 195 -11.53 6.99 5.18
CA GLU A 195 -11.47 7.88 6.34
C GLU A 195 -10.89 7.20 7.59
N PRO A 196 -11.30 5.96 7.96
CA PRO A 196 -10.63 5.20 9.01
C PRO A 196 -9.12 5.03 8.78
N LEU A 197 -8.70 4.69 7.56
CA LEU A 197 -7.28 4.56 7.21
C LEU A 197 -6.55 5.90 7.33
N ILE A 198 -7.17 7.03 6.97
CA ILE A 198 -6.56 8.36 7.16
C ILE A 198 -6.30 8.65 8.64
N LYS A 199 -7.20 8.24 9.54
CA LYS A 199 -6.97 8.37 10.99
C LYS A 199 -5.75 7.53 11.42
N LEU A 200 -5.59 6.34 10.85
CA LEU A 200 -4.48 5.43 11.12
C LEU A 200 -3.11 5.94 10.61
N LEU A 201 -3.06 6.96 9.74
CA LEU A 201 -1.80 7.64 9.41
C LEU A 201 -1.10 8.26 10.63
N LYS A 202 -1.84 8.50 11.71
CA LYS A 202 -1.33 9.07 12.97
C LYS A 202 -1.03 8.00 14.02
N ASP A 203 -0.97 6.73 13.63
CA ASP A 203 -0.65 5.63 14.54
C ASP A 203 0.71 5.87 15.24
N GLY A 204 0.80 5.48 16.51
CA GLY A 204 2.05 5.59 17.27
C GLY A 204 3.16 4.65 16.79
N ASP A 205 2.79 3.56 16.10
CA ASP A 205 3.73 2.68 15.43
C ASP A 205 3.99 3.15 13.98
N ASN A 206 5.23 3.55 13.71
CA ASN A 206 5.65 4.05 12.41
C ASN A 206 5.44 3.03 11.27
N ARG A 207 5.53 1.71 11.55
CA ARG A 207 5.29 0.68 10.52
C ARG A 207 3.83 0.67 10.10
N VAL A 208 2.91 0.81 11.06
CA VAL A 208 1.47 0.88 10.82
C VAL A 208 1.14 2.13 10.00
N ALA A 209 1.66 3.30 10.41
CA ALA A 209 1.45 4.56 9.71
C ALA A 209 1.98 4.51 8.25
N GLU A 210 3.21 4.01 8.05
CA GLU A 210 3.83 3.90 6.73
C GLU A 210 3.13 2.85 5.84
N LYS A 211 2.71 1.71 6.40
CA LYS A 211 1.91 0.72 5.67
C LYS A 211 0.59 1.34 5.21
N THR A 212 -0.08 2.05 6.10
CA THR A 212 -1.34 2.75 5.83
C THR A 212 -1.17 3.80 4.74
N ALA A 213 -0.08 4.57 4.76
CA ALA A 213 0.25 5.52 3.71
C ALA A 213 0.42 4.86 2.34
N ASN A 214 1.07 3.69 2.31
CA ASN A 214 1.23 2.91 1.09
C ASN A 214 -0.10 2.34 0.58
N VAL A 215 -0.95 1.85 1.47
CA VAL A 215 -2.32 1.39 1.14
C VAL A 215 -3.15 2.53 0.52
N LEU A 216 -3.22 3.68 1.19
CA LEU A 216 -3.98 4.84 0.70
C LEU A 216 -3.44 5.40 -0.63
N SER A 217 -2.15 5.22 -0.92
CA SER A 217 -1.57 5.63 -2.21
C SER A 217 -1.91 4.68 -3.36
N ALA A 218 -2.19 3.42 -3.03
CA ALA A 218 -2.43 2.33 -3.97
C ALA A 218 -3.92 2.03 -4.17
N ILE A 219 -4.80 2.43 -3.25
CA ILE A 219 -6.23 2.17 -3.33
C ILE A 219 -6.81 2.77 -4.63
N GLU A 220 -7.59 1.96 -5.35
CA GLU A 220 -8.24 2.37 -6.58
C GLU A 220 -9.55 3.09 -6.27
N CYS A 221 -9.49 4.40 -6.06
CA CYS A 221 -10.70 5.22 -5.92
C CYS A 221 -11.25 5.61 -7.29
N LYS A 222 -12.56 5.44 -7.44
CA LYS A 222 -13.33 5.88 -8.63
C LYS A 222 -14.00 7.22 -8.40
N ASN A 223 -14.14 7.62 -7.13
CA ASN A 223 -14.75 8.87 -6.73
C ASN A 223 -13.68 10.00 -6.59
N PHE A 224 -13.96 11.17 -7.16
CA PHE A 224 -13.06 12.33 -7.12
C PHE A 224 -12.88 12.86 -5.69
N GLU A 225 -13.99 12.97 -4.94
CA GLU A 225 -14.01 13.46 -3.57
C GLU A 225 -13.18 12.57 -2.64
N THR A 226 -13.24 11.25 -2.80
CA THR A 226 -12.42 10.29 -2.04
C THR A 226 -10.93 10.49 -2.32
N LEU A 227 -10.54 10.67 -3.60
CA LEU A 227 -9.15 11.00 -3.93
C LEU A 227 -8.73 12.34 -3.32
N ASP A 228 -9.60 13.36 -3.35
CA ASP A 228 -9.28 14.66 -2.78
C ASP A 228 -9.08 14.59 -1.26
N ILE A 229 -9.89 13.80 -0.56
CA ILE A 229 -9.73 13.52 0.87
C ILE A 229 -8.34 12.92 1.16
N ILE A 230 -7.90 11.94 0.37
CA ILE A 230 -6.57 11.33 0.52
C ILE A 230 -5.46 12.34 0.21
N VAL A 231 -5.60 13.12 -0.86
CA VAL A 231 -4.67 14.20 -1.21
C VAL A 231 -4.52 15.19 -0.05
N ASN A 232 -5.63 15.63 0.54
CA ASN A 232 -5.65 16.57 1.64
C ASN A 232 -4.98 16.01 2.90
N ALA A 233 -5.18 14.72 3.19
CA ALA A 233 -4.53 14.04 4.29
C ALA A 233 -2.99 14.04 4.14
N PHE A 234 -2.47 13.63 2.98
CA PHE A 234 -1.02 13.64 2.75
C PHE A 234 -0.44 15.05 2.67
N TYR A 235 -1.14 15.99 2.03
CA TYR A 235 -0.68 17.37 1.91
C TYR A 235 -0.54 18.02 3.29
N THR A 236 -1.55 17.85 4.15
CA THR A 236 -1.51 18.37 5.54
C THR A 236 -0.45 17.66 6.38
N GLY A 237 -0.26 16.36 6.16
CA GLY A 237 0.83 15.57 6.74
C GLY A 237 2.23 15.89 6.19
N LYS A 238 2.34 16.82 5.23
CA LYS A 238 3.57 17.22 4.54
C LYS A 238 4.25 16.09 3.74
N ASP A 239 3.50 15.04 3.39
CA ASP A 239 3.97 13.99 2.48
C ASP A 239 3.69 14.37 1.02
N TYR A 240 4.42 15.40 0.58
CA TYR A 240 4.21 15.97 -0.75
C TYR A 240 4.56 14.99 -1.87
N LYS A 241 5.39 13.97 -1.61
CA LYS A 241 5.73 12.94 -2.60
C LYS A 241 4.50 12.10 -2.93
N ARG A 242 3.78 11.62 -1.91
CA ARG A 242 2.52 10.89 -2.11
C ARG A 242 1.41 11.81 -2.63
N THR A 243 1.32 13.05 -2.13
CA THR A 243 0.38 14.05 -2.66
C THR A 243 0.53 14.22 -4.18
N ILE A 244 1.76 14.44 -4.67
CA ILE A 244 2.03 14.58 -6.12
C ILE A 244 1.57 13.34 -6.89
N GLY A 245 1.88 12.15 -6.39
CA GLY A 245 1.49 10.89 -7.03
C GLY A 245 -0.02 10.77 -7.20
N ILE A 246 -0.78 11.11 -6.17
CA ILE A 246 -2.25 10.99 -6.18
C ILE A 246 -2.88 12.14 -6.98
N LEU A 247 -2.38 13.37 -6.86
CA LEU A 247 -2.85 14.51 -7.65
C LEU A 247 -2.72 14.26 -9.16
N LYS A 248 -1.63 13.63 -9.60
CA LYS A 248 -1.48 13.25 -11.02
C LYS A 248 -2.56 12.26 -11.45
N LYS A 249 -2.78 11.19 -10.68
CA LYS A 249 -3.85 10.21 -10.94
C LYS A 249 -5.22 10.91 -10.97
N GLN A 250 -5.50 11.79 -10.01
CA GLN A 250 -6.76 12.54 -9.93
C GLN A 250 -6.95 13.47 -11.13
N ILE A 251 -5.90 14.17 -11.58
CA ILE A 251 -6.00 15.02 -12.77
C ILE A 251 -6.22 14.17 -14.02
N ASP A 252 -5.45 13.09 -14.19
CA ASP A 252 -5.52 12.24 -15.38
C ASP A 252 -6.86 11.50 -15.50
N ASN A 253 -7.41 11.01 -14.39
CA ASN A 253 -8.66 10.24 -14.38
C ASN A 253 -9.91 11.08 -14.66
N PHE A 254 -9.88 12.39 -14.35
CA PHE A 254 -11.07 13.24 -14.38
C PHE A 254 -10.98 14.41 -15.37
N LYS A 255 -9.84 14.61 -16.08
CA LYS A 255 -9.62 15.75 -16.99
C LYS A 255 -10.68 15.96 -18.07
N ASP A 256 -11.33 14.89 -18.52
CA ASP A 256 -12.30 14.91 -19.61
C ASP A 256 -13.75 15.11 -19.13
N LEU A 257 -13.96 15.28 -17.82
CA LEU A 257 -15.27 15.46 -17.18
C LEU A 257 -15.51 16.93 -16.82
N PRO A 258 -16.42 17.66 -17.51
CA PRO A 258 -16.63 19.10 -17.33
C PRO A 258 -17.03 19.51 -15.91
N GLU A 259 -17.79 18.67 -15.20
CA GLU A 259 -18.24 18.89 -13.83
C GLU A 259 -17.08 19.07 -12.83
N TYR A 260 -15.92 18.46 -13.11
CA TYR A 260 -14.74 18.57 -12.26
C TYR A 260 -13.76 19.67 -12.71
N SER A 261 -14.08 20.44 -13.76
CA SER A 261 -13.17 21.43 -14.35
C SER A 261 -12.63 22.46 -13.34
N HIS A 262 -13.45 22.86 -12.36
CA HIS A 262 -13.05 23.76 -11.27
C HIS A 262 -12.20 23.03 -10.22
N ALA A 263 -12.65 21.88 -9.74
CA ALA A 263 -11.91 21.10 -8.75
C ALA A 263 -10.52 20.67 -9.25
N LEU A 264 -10.41 20.32 -10.54
CA LEU A 264 -9.16 19.98 -11.19
C LEU A 264 -8.17 21.13 -11.26
N TRP A 265 -8.64 22.37 -11.36
CA TRP A 265 -7.77 23.53 -11.22
C TRP A 265 -7.15 23.58 -9.82
N GLN A 266 -7.95 23.39 -8.77
CA GLN A 266 -7.44 23.33 -7.40
C GLN A 266 -6.42 22.20 -7.22
N SER A 267 -6.68 21.03 -7.82
CA SER A 267 -5.72 19.93 -7.87
C SER A 267 -4.41 20.33 -8.56
N LYS A 268 -4.46 21.04 -9.70
CA LYS A 268 -3.26 21.55 -10.40
C LYS A 268 -2.49 22.58 -9.58
N LEU A 269 -3.18 23.51 -8.92
CA LEU A 269 -2.55 24.48 -8.04
C LEU A 269 -1.83 23.80 -6.86
N LYS A 270 -2.51 22.86 -6.20
CA LYS A 270 -1.93 22.04 -5.12
C LYS A 270 -0.74 21.20 -5.61
N LEU A 271 -0.78 20.73 -6.85
CA LEU A 271 0.32 19.99 -7.49
C LEU A 271 1.55 20.87 -7.70
N ALA A 272 1.37 22.10 -8.21
CA ALA A 272 2.44 23.07 -8.37
C ALA A 272 3.09 23.42 -7.01
N ARG A 273 2.27 23.68 -5.99
CA ARG A 273 2.71 23.94 -4.62
C ARG A 273 3.50 22.78 -4.03
N SER A 274 3.01 21.55 -4.21
CA SER A 274 3.70 20.34 -3.73
C SER A 274 5.06 20.15 -4.42
N HIS A 275 5.17 20.47 -5.71
CA HIS A 275 6.46 20.46 -6.41
C HIS A 275 7.43 21.51 -5.86
N ALA A 276 6.96 22.75 -5.65
CA ALA A 276 7.76 23.82 -5.08
C ALA A 276 8.27 23.47 -3.67
N LEU A 277 7.42 22.89 -2.82
CA LEU A 277 7.77 22.46 -1.45
C LEU A 277 8.82 21.33 -1.41
N LEU A 278 8.98 20.59 -2.50
CA LEU A 278 10.05 19.59 -2.67
C LEU A 278 11.26 20.14 -3.47
N ASN A 279 11.39 21.46 -3.61
CA ASN A 279 12.43 22.13 -4.39
C ASN A 279 12.48 21.71 -5.87
N ASN A 280 11.36 21.21 -6.42
CA ASN A 280 11.25 20.84 -7.83
C ASN A 280 10.70 22.01 -8.66
N CYS A 281 11.36 23.16 -8.58
CA CYS A 281 10.87 24.44 -9.11
C CYS A 281 10.60 24.39 -10.62
N GLN A 282 11.40 23.65 -11.40
CA GLN A 282 11.15 23.50 -12.85
C GLN A 282 9.77 22.92 -13.18
N LYS A 283 9.32 21.90 -12.44
CA LYS A 283 7.99 21.30 -12.62
C LYS A 283 6.89 22.22 -12.10
N ALA A 284 7.14 22.92 -10.99
CA ALA A 284 6.20 23.88 -10.45
C ALA A 284 5.98 25.06 -11.42
N ILE A 285 7.05 25.62 -11.99
CA ILE A 285 7.03 26.71 -12.98
C ILE A 285 6.13 26.34 -14.16
N GLN A 286 6.33 25.16 -14.76
CA GLN A 286 5.51 24.72 -15.91
C GLN A 286 4.01 24.76 -15.60
N ILE A 287 3.61 24.30 -14.41
CA ILE A 287 2.20 24.29 -14.01
C ILE A 287 1.71 25.71 -13.68
N TYR A 288 2.52 26.52 -12.99
CA TYR A 288 2.15 27.89 -12.66
C TYR A 288 1.99 28.78 -13.89
N GLU A 289 2.80 28.59 -14.94
CA GLU A 289 2.64 29.32 -16.21
C GLU A 289 1.26 29.08 -16.83
N ASP A 290 0.84 27.82 -16.91
CA ASP A 290 -0.50 27.45 -17.38
C ASP A 290 -1.59 28.08 -16.50
N LEU A 291 -1.37 28.13 -15.18
CA LEU A 291 -2.32 28.69 -14.23
C LEU A 291 -2.43 30.21 -14.33
N VAL A 292 -1.32 30.94 -14.50
CA VAL A 292 -1.33 32.40 -14.65
C VAL A 292 -2.08 32.82 -15.92
N ILE A 293 -1.94 32.07 -17.02
CA ILE A 293 -2.69 32.35 -18.26
C ILE A 293 -4.20 32.23 -18.01
N ARG A 294 -4.62 31.21 -17.25
CA ARG A 294 -6.04 30.97 -16.97
C ARG A 294 -6.63 31.93 -15.92
N PHE A 295 -5.83 32.30 -14.92
CA PHE A 295 -6.23 33.14 -13.80
C PHE A 295 -5.39 34.41 -13.76
N GLU A 296 -5.48 35.20 -14.84
CA GLU A 296 -4.62 36.36 -15.08
C GLU A 296 -4.64 37.39 -13.93
N ASN A 297 -5.75 37.50 -13.20
CA ASN A 297 -5.92 38.45 -12.11
C ASN A 297 -5.55 37.87 -10.72
N ASP A 298 -5.14 36.60 -10.63
CA ASP A 298 -4.76 35.98 -9.37
C ASP A 298 -3.30 36.32 -9.01
N ILE A 299 -3.15 37.26 -8.06
CA ILE A 299 -1.85 37.77 -7.61
C ILE A 299 -1.08 36.71 -6.81
N GLU A 300 -1.76 35.81 -6.10
CA GLU A 300 -1.12 34.79 -5.28
C GLU A 300 -0.37 33.78 -6.17
N ILE A 301 -1.02 33.31 -7.25
CA ILE A 301 -0.39 32.41 -8.22
C ILE A 301 0.81 33.09 -8.90
N LYS A 302 0.70 34.38 -9.24
CA LYS A 302 1.82 35.15 -9.79
C LYS A 302 3.01 35.23 -8.82
N HIS A 303 2.77 35.50 -7.54
CA HIS A 303 3.82 35.49 -6.53
C HIS A 303 4.50 34.12 -6.39
N GLU A 304 3.71 33.03 -6.40
CA GLU A 304 4.25 31.68 -6.32
C GLU A 304 5.13 31.34 -7.53
N LEU A 305 4.73 31.76 -8.74
CA LEU A 305 5.54 31.62 -9.95
C LEU A 305 6.86 32.41 -9.85
N VAL A 306 6.79 33.67 -9.44
CA VAL A 306 7.97 34.55 -9.27
C VAL A 306 8.94 33.93 -8.28
N ARG A 307 8.46 33.45 -7.13
CA ARG A 307 9.29 32.75 -6.14
C ARG A 307 10.00 31.55 -6.75
N CYS A 308 9.28 30.69 -7.48
CA CYS A 308 9.89 29.50 -8.09
C CYS A 308 10.93 29.86 -9.17
N LEU A 309 10.67 30.89 -9.98
CA LEU A 309 11.61 31.39 -10.99
C LEU A 309 12.90 31.93 -10.35
N LYS A 310 12.79 32.65 -9.23
CA LYS A 310 13.93 33.14 -8.45
C LYS A 310 14.76 31.99 -7.87
N GLU A 311 14.10 31.02 -7.23
CA GLU A 311 14.78 29.84 -6.68
C GLU A 311 15.48 29.01 -7.78
N ALA A 312 14.89 28.95 -8.96
CA ALA A 312 15.47 28.31 -10.14
C ALA A 312 16.51 29.18 -10.88
N LYS A 313 16.80 30.40 -10.40
CA LYS A 313 17.70 31.39 -11.03
C LYS A 313 17.37 31.70 -12.50
N GLN A 314 16.08 31.69 -12.86
CA GLN A 314 15.61 31.98 -14.22
C GLN A 314 15.30 33.46 -14.41
N HIS A 315 16.32 34.32 -14.20
CA HIS A 315 16.14 35.77 -14.14
C HIS A 315 15.66 36.35 -15.48
N ASP A 316 16.15 35.85 -16.61
CA ASP A 316 15.68 36.27 -17.94
C ASP A 316 14.18 36.00 -18.16
N LYS A 317 13.75 34.80 -17.78
CA LYS A 317 12.35 34.41 -17.91
C LYS A 317 11.46 35.27 -17.02
N LEU A 318 11.95 35.56 -15.82
CA LEU A 318 11.27 36.42 -14.85
C LEU A 318 11.11 37.86 -15.37
N LEU A 319 12.17 38.45 -15.93
CA LEU A 319 12.12 39.79 -16.53
C LEU A 319 11.14 39.85 -17.72
N ASN A 320 11.11 38.83 -18.57
CA ASN A 320 10.16 38.75 -19.67
C ASN A 320 8.70 38.71 -19.18
N ILE A 321 8.43 37.93 -18.12
CA ILE A 321 7.09 37.85 -17.50
C ILE A 321 6.69 39.20 -16.89
N PHE A 322 7.59 39.85 -16.16
CA PHE A 322 7.32 41.17 -15.60
C PHE A 322 7.04 42.22 -16.67
N SER A 323 7.75 42.15 -17.79
CA SER A 323 7.52 43.02 -18.93
C SER A 323 6.10 42.88 -19.47
N LEU A 324 5.53 41.67 -19.51
CA LEU A 324 4.14 41.43 -19.91
C LEU A 324 3.13 41.93 -18.87
N TRP A 325 3.38 41.69 -17.58
CA TRP A 325 2.42 42.07 -16.53
C TRP A 325 2.32 43.58 -16.33
N ILE A 326 3.42 44.31 -16.50
CA ILE A 326 3.45 45.77 -16.32
C ILE A 326 2.71 46.51 -17.44
N GLU A 327 2.65 45.95 -18.65
CA GLU A 327 1.87 46.50 -19.77
C GLU A 327 0.36 46.45 -19.51
N ASN A 328 -0.11 45.48 -18.70
CA ASN A 328 -1.52 45.35 -18.35
C ASN A 328 -1.90 46.25 -17.16
N LEU A 329 -2.26 47.49 -17.48
CA LEU A 329 -2.50 48.67 -16.62
C LEU A 329 -3.56 48.57 -15.50
N LEU A 330 -4.08 47.39 -15.14
CA LEU A 330 -5.33 47.29 -14.36
C LEU A 330 -5.18 47.11 -12.84
N THR A 331 -4.04 46.67 -12.29
CA THR A 331 -3.87 46.53 -10.82
C THR A 331 -2.43 46.77 -10.35
N ASP A 332 -2.28 47.56 -9.28
CA ASP A 332 -1.08 47.81 -8.45
C ASP A 332 0.29 47.39 -9.02
N ASN A 333 0.69 48.01 -10.13
CA ASN A 333 1.95 47.70 -10.84
C ASN A 333 3.22 47.92 -10.01
N ARG A 334 3.13 48.57 -8.84
CA ARG A 334 4.28 48.81 -7.94
C ARG A 334 4.90 47.51 -7.41
N LEU A 335 4.10 46.46 -7.30
CA LEU A 335 4.49 45.18 -6.68
C LEU A 335 5.75 44.57 -7.33
N TRP A 336 5.81 44.59 -8.67
CA TRP A 336 6.85 43.89 -9.43
C TRP A 336 8.11 44.73 -9.67
N TRP A 337 8.02 46.06 -9.60
CA TRP A 337 9.17 46.94 -9.86
C TRP A 337 10.31 46.74 -8.86
N ASN A 338 10.00 46.48 -7.59
CA ASN A 338 11.02 46.13 -6.60
C ASN A 338 11.77 44.84 -6.96
N GLU A 339 11.09 43.86 -7.55
CA GLU A 339 11.73 42.60 -7.95
C GLU A 339 12.55 42.76 -9.23
N ILE A 340 12.09 43.59 -10.19
CA ILE A 340 12.89 43.98 -11.37
C ILE A 340 14.16 44.68 -10.94
N TYR A 341 14.06 45.68 -10.05
CA TYR A 341 15.19 46.45 -9.56
C TYR A 341 16.27 45.52 -8.96
N LYS A 342 15.89 44.59 -8.07
CA LYS A 342 16.84 43.64 -7.47
C LYS A 342 17.60 42.80 -8.50
N ILE A 343 16.92 42.35 -9.57
CA ILE A 343 17.56 41.57 -10.64
C ILE A 343 18.55 42.45 -11.43
N LEU A 344 18.17 43.69 -11.73
CA LEU A 344 19.03 44.64 -12.43
C LEU A 344 20.24 45.04 -11.58
N GLU A 345 20.06 45.22 -10.27
CA GLU A 345 21.12 45.48 -9.31
C GLU A 345 22.13 44.32 -9.28
N GLU A 346 21.66 43.06 -9.24
CA GLU A 346 22.54 41.89 -9.32
C GLU A 346 23.35 41.83 -10.64
N TYR A 347 22.71 42.12 -11.78
CA TYR A 347 23.42 42.22 -13.06
C TYR A 347 24.42 43.39 -13.10
N PHE A 348 24.10 44.50 -12.46
CA PHE A 348 25.00 45.64 -12.35
C PHE A 348 26.23 45.30 -11.50
N GLU A 349 26.03 44.70 -10.33
CA GLU A 349 27.10 44.28 -9.42
C GLU A 349 28.02 43.22 -10.05
N THR A 350 27.48 42.36 -10.92
CA THR A 350 28.25 41.36 -11.67
C THR A 350 28.93 41.93 -12.93
N GLY A 351 28.77 43.23 -13.20
CA GLY A 351 29.47 43.94 -14.28
C GLY A 351 28.75 43.91 -15.64
N GLU A 352 27.50 43.46 -15.71
CA GLU A 352 26.71 43.37 -16.94
C GLU A 352 26.06 44.70 -17.34
N PHE A 353 26.83 45.80 -17.33
CA PHE A 353 26.31 47.17 -17.46
C PHE A 353 25.51 47.44 -18.74
N ASP A 354 25.97 46.92 -19.89
CA ASP A 354 25.28 47.13 -21.17
C ASP A 354 23.94 46.40 -21.22
N ARG A 355 23.86 45.23 -20.57
CA ARG A 355 22.62 44.47 -20.43
C ARG A 355 21.62 45.21 -19.55
N VAL A 356 22.08 45.72 -18.41
CA VAL A 356 21.25 46.54 -17.50
C VAL A 356 20.71 47.76 -18.23
N ARG A 357 21.57 48.51 -18.95
CA ARG A 357 21.15 49.68 -19.73
C ARG A 357 20.05 49.33 -20.73
N LYS A 358 20.26 48.28 -21.51
CA LYS A 358 19.28 47.84 -22.51
C LYS A 358 17.94 47.45 -21.87
N LEU A 359 17.97 46.71 -20.76
CA LEU A 359 16.76 46.33 -20.03
C LEU A 359 16.01 47.55 -19.48
N VAL A 360 16.73 48.50 -18.87
CA VAL A 360 16.14 49.76 -18.38
C VAL A 360 15.49 50.55 -19.52
N ASP A 361 16.18 50.72 -20.64
CA ASP A 361 15.64 51.41 -21.83
C ASP A 361 14.36 50.72 -22.35
N ASP A 362 14.32 49.39 -22.34
CA ASP A 362 13.18 48.61 -22.81
C ASP A 362 11.99 48.67 -21.84
N PHE A 363 12.23 48.66 -20.53
CA PHE A 363 11.18 48.86 -19.52
C PHE A 363 10.64 50.31 -19.53
N GLU A 364 11.50 51.31 -19.71
CA GLU A 364 11.09 52.72 -19.77
C GLU A 364 10.15 52.95 -20.96
N LYS A 365 10.50 52.44 -22.15
CA LYS A 365 9.63 52.52 -23.34
C LYS A 365 8.25 51.93 -23.13
N LYS A 366 8.15 50.85 -22.35
CA LYS A 366 6.88 50.17 -22.06
C LYS A 366 6.08 50.90 -20.98
N ASN A 367 6.77 51.44 -19.97
CA ASN A 367 6.13 52.13 -18.87
C ASN A 367 7.06 53.22 -18.29
N ASN A 368 6.81 54.47 -18.67
CA ASN A 368 7.55 55.65 -18.21
C ASN A 368 7.48 55.90 -16.69
N TYR A 369 6.56 55.26 -15.97
CA TYR A 369 6.43 55.42 -14.51
C TYR A 369 7.54 54.69 -13.74
N MET A 370 8.09 53.59 -14.29
CA MET A 370 9.22 52.83 -13.73
C MET A 370 9.11 52.54 -12.21
N GLY A 371 7.90 52.26 -11.73
CA GLY A 371 7.64 51.95 -10.31
C GLY A 371 7.52 53.15 -9.38
N GLY A 372 7.74 54.37 -9.89
CA GLY A 372 7.67 55.62 -9.15
C GLY A 372 9.05 56.30 -9.02
N PRO A 373 9.10 57.51 -8.44
CA PRO A 373 10.31 58.34 -8.40
C PRO A 373 11.48 57.74 -7.60
N GLU A 374 11.22 56.75 -6.75
CA GLU A 374 12.22 56.11 -5.89
C GLU A 374 12.96 54.97 -6.61
N LEU A 375 12.29 54.30 -7.56
CA LEU A 375 12.83 53.15 -8.32
C LEU A 375 13.33 53.56 -9.71
N ARG A 376 12.85 54.69 -10.23
CA ARG A 376 13.30 55.31 -11.48
C ARG A 376 14.58 56.10 -11.25
#